data_AF-A0AA35SCR0-F1
#
_entry.id   AF-A0AA35SCR0-F1
#
_cell.length_a   1.000
_cell.length_b   1.000
_cell.length_c   1.000
_cell.angle_alpha   90.00
_cell.angle_beta   90.00
_cell.angle_gamma   90.00
#
_symmetry.space_group_name_H-M   'P 1'
#
loop_
_entity.id
_entity.type
_entity.pdbx_description
1 polymer ?
#
loop_
_entity_poly.entity_id
_entity_poly.type
_entity_poly.pdbx_seq_one_letter_code
_entity_poly.pdbx_strand_id
1 'polypeptide(L)'
;MGIKGTVRRNQDGHFIHANIDLDIIITEETPIGDISKPEEIFHIIEHFCLGRRRLHLFGTDNSIRPGWLTVGPALTSSNFSKEVYQCFFEGSAGYLLQHSDEIETLRPKTPPPKGGRGAGRGGRGGRGRGRGAF
;
A
#
# COMPACT_ATOMS: atom_id res chain seq x y z
N MET A 1 -8.62 4.94 -9.59
CA MET A 1 -7.46 4.91 -8.67
C MET A 1 -6.47 5.99 -9.12
N GLY A 2 -5.91 6.77 -8.20
CA GLY A 2 -4.92 7.81 -8.51
C GLY A 2 -3.76 7.77 -7.50
N ILE A 3 -2.56 8.12 -7.96
CA ILE A 3 -1.34 8.13 -7.12
C ILE A 3 -0.82 9.57 -6.98
N LYS A 4 -0.39 9.92 -5.77
CA LYS A 4 0.28 11.20 -5.47
C LYS A 4 1.61 10.90 -4.80
N GLY A 5 2.67 11.57 -5.28
CA GLY A 5 4.04 11.33 -4.81
C GLY A 5 4.73 10.19 -5.56
N THR A 6 5.88 9.74 -5.03
CA THR A 6 6.64 8.62 -5.59
C THR A 6 6.48 7.40 -4.69
N VAL A 7 5.98 6.29 -5.23
CA VAL A 7 5.88 5.01 -4.54
C VAL A 7 6.44 3.91 -5.43
N ARG A 8 7.31 3.07 -4.88
CA ARG A 8 8.03 2.01 -5.59
C ARG A 8 7.76 0.67 -4.93
N ARG A 9 7.06 -0.23 -5.63
CA ARG A 9 6.64 -1.55 -5.13
C ARG A 9 7.77 -2.39 -4.50
N ASN A 10 8.98 -2.28 -5.02
CA ASN A 10 10.14 -3.05 -4.54
C ASN A 10 10.85 -2.43 -3.33
N GLN A 11 10.52 -1.19 -2.95
CA GLN A 11 11.18 -0.46 -1.85
C GLN A 11 10.18 -0.11 -0.74
N ASP A 12 8.94 0.22 -1.11
CA ASP A 12 7.93 0.76 -0.21
C ASP A 12 6.93 -0.30 0.27
N GLY A 13 7.41 -1.52 0.57
CA GLY A 13 6.57 -2.61 1.10
C GLY A 13 5.94 -2.29 2.46
N HIS A 14 6.59 -1.44 3.24
CA HIS A 14 6.06 -0.88 4.50
C HIS A 14 4.85 0.05 4.30
N PHE A 15 4.56 0.46 3.06
CA PHE A 15 3.45 1.35 2.73
C PHE A 15 2.40 0.69 1.84
N ILE A 16 2.82 -0.11 0.87
CA ILE A 16 1.91 -0.77 -0.08
C ILE A 16 2.16 -2.28 -0.21
N HIS A 17 1.08 -3.05 -0.22
CA HIS A 17 1.06 -4.44 -0.66
C HIS A 17 0.37 -4.52 -2.03
N ALA A 18 1.14 -4.29 -3.09
CA ALA A 18 0.62 -4.35 -4.44
C ALA A 18 0.31 -5.79 -4.88
N ASN A 19 -0.63 -5.91 -5.82
CA ASN A 19 -0.99 -7.18 -6.47
C ASN A 19 -1.62 -8.23 -5.55
N ILE A 20 -2.19 -7.82 -4.41
CA ILE A 20 -3.02 -8.68 -3.56
C ILE A 20 -4.38 -8.91 -4.22
N ASP A 21 -5.06 -7.83 -4.60
CA ASP A 21 -6.38 -7.88 -5.23
C ASP A 21 -6.31 -7.59 -6.74
N LEU A 22 -7.38 -7.98 -7.43
CA LEU A 22 -7.62 -7.65 -8.84
C LEU A 22 -8.35 -6.30 -8.96
N ASP A 23 -8.42 -5.77 -10.17
CA ASP A 23 -9.13 -4.53 -10.52
C ASP A 23 -10.61 -4.76 -10.92
N ILE A 24 -11.17 -5.91 -10.53
CA ILE A 24 -12.53 -6.32 -10.85
C ILE A 24 -13.25 -6.73 -9.56
N ILE A 25 -14.46 -6.19 -9.38
CA ILE A 25 -15.43 -6.63 -8.39
C ILE A 25 -16.64 -7.16 -9.17
N ILE A 26 -17.11 -8.36 -8.82
CA ILE A 26 -18.31 -8.98 -9.43
C ILE A 26 -19.31 -9.23 -8.31
N THR A 27 -20.42 -8.51 -8.36
CA THR A 27 -21.53 -8.67 -7.42
C THR A 27 -22.85 -8.75 -8.18
N GLU A 28 -23.87 -9.29 -7.54
CA GLU A 28 -25.24 -9.24 -8.06
C GLU A 28 -25.72 -7.79 -8.19
N GLU A 29 -26.69 -7.56 -9.08
CA GLU A 29 -27.33 -6.26 -9.19
C GLU A 29 -28.10 -5.90 -7.92
N THR A 30 -27.93 -4.67 -7.45
CA THR A 30 -28.61 -4.18 -6.24
C THR A 30 -30.07 -3.83 -6.56
N PRO A 31 -30.97 -3.84 -5.55
CA PRO A 31 -32.36 -3.44 -5.74
C PRO A 31 -32.49 -2.03 -6.33
N ILE A 32 -33.57 -1.79 -7.09
CA ILE A 32 -33.84 -0.49 -7.69
C ILE A 32 -33.85 0.61 -6.62
N GLY A 33 -33.05 1.65 -6.84
CA GLY A 33 -32.92 2.79 -5.93
C GLY A 33 -31.77 2.66 -4.92
N ASP A 34 -31.13 1.48 -4.81
CA ASP A 34 -29.90 1.34 -4.05
C ASP A 34 -28.70 1.87 -4.86
N ILE A 35 -28.10 2.94 -4.35
CA ILE A 35 -26.92 3.60 -4.93
C ILE A 35 -25.61 3.19 -4.26
N SER A 36 -25.68 2.24 -3.32
CA SER A 36 -24.52 1.75 -2.57
C SER A 36 -23.45 1.18 -3.52
N LYS A 37 -22.21 1.19 -3.03
CA LYS A 37 -21.08 0.56 -3.71
C LYS A 37 -20.74 -0.72 -2.96
N PRO A 38 -20.29 -1.77 -3.66
CA PRO A 38 -19.96 -3.05 -3.03
C PRO A 38 -18.86 -2.84 -1.98
N GLU A 39 -19.01 -3.48 -0.81
CA GLU A 39 -18.08 -3.27 0.32
C GLU A 39 -16.64 -3.68 -0.01
N GLU A 40 -16.47 -4.58 -0.98
CA GLU A 40 -15.18 -5.10 -1.43
C GLU A 40 -14.22 -3.99 -1.88
N ILE A 41 -14.73 -2.82 -2.26
CA ILE A 41 -13.88 -1.66 -2.54
C ILE A 41 -13.06 -1.24 -1.33
N PHE A 42 -13.59 -1.37 -0.10
CA PHE A 42 -12.86 -1.09 1.13
C PHE A 42 -11.76 -2.11 1.35
N HIS A 43 -12.02 -3.40 1.06
CA HIS A 43 -11.04 -4.47 1.17
C HIS A 43 -9.85 -4.23 0.25
N ILE A 44 -10.10 -3.92 -1.03
CA ILE A 44 -9.04 -3.60 -2.00
C ILE A 44 -8.18 -2.43 -1.50
N ILE A 45 -8.80 -1.37 -0.97
CA ILE A 45 -8.07 -0.20 -0.47
C ILE A 45 -7.24 -0.54 0.79
N GLU A 46 -7.81 -1.31 1.71
CA GLU A 46 -7.18 -1.69 2.98
C GLU A 46 -6.03 -2.68 2.80
N HIS A 47 -6.18 -3.64 1.90
CA HIS A 47 -5.11 -4.58 1.53
C HIS A 47 -3.99 -3.86 0.78
N PHE A 48 -4.32 -2.97 -0.17
CA PHE A 48 -3.32 -2.28 -0.97
C PHE A 48 -2.48 -1.30 -0.17
N CYS A 49 -3.10 -0.47 0.69
CA CYS A 49 -2.44 0.62 1.39
C CYS A 49 -2.44 0.43 2.91
N LEU A 50 -1.25 0.33 3.48
CA LEU A 50 -1.03 0.20 4.92
C LEU A 50 -1.23 1.53 5.67
N GLY A 51 -1.50 2.64 4.96
CA GLY A 51 -1.84 3.91 5.58
C GLY A 51 -3.16 3.82 6.38
N ARG A 52 -3.12 4.17 7.67
CA ARG A 52 -4.27 4.07 8.59
C ARG A 52 -5.24 5.25 8.52
N ARG A 53 -4.85 6.35 7.86
CA ARG A 53 -5.67 7.57 7.72
C ARG A 53 -6.51 7.48 6.45
N ARG A 54 -7.69 6.88 6.55
CA ARG A 54 -8.60 6.65 5.42
C ARG A 54 -9.83 7.55 5.54
N LEU A 55 -10.23 8.19 4.43
CA LEU A 55 -11.34 9.14 4.37
C LEU A 55 -12.34 8.68 3.30
N HIS A 56 -13.59 8.48 3.70
CA HIS A 56 -14.71 8.16 2.82
C HIS A 56 -15.62 9.39 2.70
N LEU A 57 -15.47 10.13 1.59
CA LEU A 57 -16.32 11.27 1.28
C LEU A 57 -17.63 10.82 0.64
N PHE A 58 -18.72 11.52 0.96
CA PHE A 58 -20.09 11.20 0.56
C PHE A 58 -20.63 9.87 1.09
N GLY A 59 -20.06 9.38 2.19
CA GLY A 59 -20.59 8.21 2.87
C GLY A 59 -21.95 8.45 3.54
N THR A 60 -22.68 7.36 3.74
CA THR A 60 -23.96 7.27 4.44
C THR A 60 -23.80 6.44 5.72
N ASP A 61 -24.83 6.40 6.57
CA ASP A 61 -24.83 5.61 7.81
C ASP A 61 -24.50 4.13 7.56
N ASN A 62 -24.97 3.57 6.44
CA ASN A 62 -24.74 2.17 6.05
C ASN A 62 -23.28 1.89 5.63
N SER A 63 -22.48 2.94 5.39
CA SER A 63 -21.09 2.82 4.93
C SER A 63 -20.05 3.16 6.00
N ILE A 64 -20.50 3.38 7.25
CA ILE A 64 -19.60 3.64 8.38
C ILE A 64 -18.80 2.36 8.66
N ARG A 65 -17.47 2.48 8.65
CA ARG A 65 -16.54 1.35 8.79
C ARG A 65 -15.41 1.66 9.78
N PRO A 66 -15.02 0.72 10.66
CA PRO A 66 -13.83 0.88 11.48
C PRO A 66 -12.57 1.15 10.65
N GLY A 67 -11.71 2.06 11.12
CA GLY A 67 -10.51 2.45 10.38
C GLY A 67 -10.73 3.49 9.28
N TRP A 68 -11.95 3.99 9.13
CA TRP A 68 -12.31 5.06 8.21
C TRP A 68 -12.92 6.26 8.93
N LEU A 69 -12.55 7.46 8.48
CA LEU A 69 -13.32 8.68 8.73
C LEU A 69 -14.36 8.83 7.62
N THR A 70 -15.64 8.86 7.97
CA THR A 70 -16.73 9.00 6.99
C THR A 70 -17.31 10.41 7.08
N VAL A 71 -17.44 11.10 5.94
CA VAL A 71 -17.97 12.46 5.86
C VAL A 71 -18.97 12.52 4.72
N GLY A 72 -20.22 12.88 4.99
CA GLY A 72 -21.25 12.98 3.96
C GLY A 72 -22.50 13.71 4.44
N PRO A 73 -23.31 14.24 3.50
CA PRO A 73 -24.53 14.99 3.82
C PRO A 73 -25.68 14.10 4.32
N ALA A 74 -25.63 12.80 4.04
CA ALA A 74 -26.66 11.83 4.39
C ALA A 74 -26.37 11.09 5.71
N LEU A 75 -25.40 11.56 6.50
CA LEU A 75 -25.13 11.04 7.83
C LEU A 75 -26.15 11.59 8.83
N THR A 76 -26.74 10.73 9.66
CA THR A 76 -27.74 11.16 10.64
C THR A 76 -27.13 11.68 11.95
N SER A 77 -25.84 11.41 12.18
CA SER A 77 -25.13 11.82 13.39
C SER A 77 -23.66 12.14 13.10
N SER A 78 -22.98 12.72 14.09
CA SER A 78 -21.56 13.09 13.99
C SER A 78 -20.87 12.86 15.32
N ASN A 79 -19.69 12.23 15.28
CA ASN A 79 -18.85 11.96 16.44
C ASN A 79 -17.37 12.37 16.23
N PHE A 80 -17.09 13.11 15.16
CA PHE A 80 -15.72 13.46 14.81
C PHE A 80 -15.15 14.50 15.79
N SER A 81 -14.09 14.11 16.49
CA SER A 81 -13.17 15.03 17.16
C SER A 81 -11.80 14.90 16.50
N LYS A 82 -11.27 16.03 16.03
CA LYS A 82 -9.98 16.09 15.34
C LYS A 82 -8.85 15.63 16.27
N GLU A 83 -8.88 16.09 17.51
CA GLU A 83 -7.85 15.84 18.52
C GLU A 83 -7.81 14.34 18.85
N VAL A 84 -8.97 13.75 19.15
CA VAL A 84 -9.08 12.31 19.42
C VAL A 84 -8.67 11.49 18.20
N TYR A 85 -9.08 11.91 17.00
CA TYR A 85 -8.71 11.22 15.76
C TYR A 85 -7.19 11.24 15.54
N GLN A 86 -6.53 12.37 15.77
CA GLN A 86 -5.08 12.52 15.63
C GLN A 86 -4.32 11.61 16.59
N CYS A 87 -4.76 11.49 17.84
CA CYS A 87 -4.13 10.63 18.85
C CYS A 87 -3.98 9.16 18.40
N PHE A 88 -4.88 8.62 17.56
CA PHE A 88 -4.78 7.23 17.09
C PHE A 88 -3.57 6.93 16.20
N PHE A 89 -2.95 7.98 15.64
CA PHE A 89 -1.80 7.89 14.74
C PHE A 89 -0.50 8.36 15.38
N GLU A 90 -0.56 8.79 16.63
CA GLU A 90 0.59 9.19 17.43
C GLU A 90 1.21 7.97 18.14
N GLY A 91 2.46 8.10 18.58
CA GLY A 91 3.18 7.04 19.30
C GLY A 91 3.76 5.94 18.40
N SER A 92 4.07 4.80 19.02
CA SER A 92 4.81 3.69 18.39
C SER A 92 4.06 3.00 17.25
N ALA A 93 2.72 3.04 17.27
CA ALA A 93 1.89 2.49 16.20
C ALA A 93 1.96 3.35 14.92
N GLY A 94 2.18 4.66 15.05
CA GLY A 94 2.29 5.60 13.93
C GLY A 94 1.08 5.61 12.99
N TYR A 95 1.26 6.18 11.79
CA TYR A 95 0.21 6.27 10.77
C TYR A 95 0.18 5.09 9.78
N LEU A 96 1.09 4.13 9.94
CA LEU A 96 1.20 2.95 9.09
C LEU A 96 0.81 1.70 9.88
N LEU A 97 0.09 0.80 9.22
CA LEU A 97 -0.25 -0.50 9.76
C LEU A 97 1.00 -1.38 9.77
N GLN A 98 1.30 -1.95 10.93
CA GLN A 98 2.33 -2.97 11.05
C GLN A 98 1.78 -4.29 10.50
N HIS A 99 2.65 -5.08 9.87
CA HIS A 99 2.34 -6.42 9.38
C HIS A 99 3.31 -7.44 9.97
N SER A 100 2.93 -8.73 9.94
CA SER A 100 3.77 -9.82 10.43
C SER A 100 4.76 -10.31 9.35
N ASP A 101 5.81 -11.01 9.79
CA ASP A 101 6.76 -11.68 8.89
C ASP A 101 6.09 -12.75 7.99
N GLU A 102 4.99 -13.33 8.47
CA GLU A 102 4.17 -14.26 7.71
C GLU A 102 3.54 -13.56 6.49
N ILE A 103 2.95 -12.37 6.68
CA ILE A 103 2.40 -11.56 5.59
C ILE A 103 3.50 -11.18 4.60
N GLU A 104 4.67 -10.77 5.10
CA GLU A 104 5.82 -10.46 4.24
C GLU A 104 6.30 -11.66 3.41
N THR A 105 6.16 -12.87 3.95
CA THR A 105 6.56 -14.09 3.25
C THR A 105 5.56 -14.49 2.17
N LEU A 106 4.26 -14.34 2.45
CA LEU A 106 3.18 -14.79 1.57
C LEU A 106 2.82 -13.78 0.47
N ARG A 107 3.03 -12.47 0.71
CA ARG A 107 2.58 -11.46 -0.25
C ARG A 107 3.37 -11.53 -1.57
N PRO A 108 2.73 -11.21 -2.72
CA PRO A 108 3.40 -11.15 -4.00
C PRO A 108 4.52 -10.10 -4.02
N LYS A 109 5.69 -10.49 -4.52
CA LYS A 109 6.88 -9.63 -4.63
C LYS A 109 7.52 -9.77 -6.01
N THR A 110 8.18 -8.70 -6.46
CA THR A 110 9.00 -8.76 -7.68
C THR A 110 10.14 -9.77 -7.47
N PRO A 111 10.39 -10.69 -8.42
CA PRO A 111 11.51 -11.62 -8.34
C PRO A 111 12.86 -10.89 -8.22
N PRO A 112 13.87 -11.52 -7.60
CA PRO A 112 15.23 -10.97 -7.62
C PRO A 112 15.73 -10.84 -9.07
N PRO A 113 16.50 -9.79 -9.40
CA PRO A 113 17.04 -9.62 -10.74
C PRO A 113 17.88 -10.84 -11.16
N LYS A 114 17.63 -11.40 -12.35
CA LYS A 114 18.49 -12.43 -12.92
C LYS A 114 19.83 -11.81 -13.32
N GLY A 115 20.88 -12.02 -12.51
CA GLY A 115 22.26 -11.71 -12.93
C GLY A 115 23.13 -11.07 -11.85
N GLY A 116 23.56 -11.87 -10.88
CA GLY A 116 24.60 -11.51 -9.90
C GLY A 116 25.50 -12.69 -9.57
N ARG A 117 25.87 -13.52 -10.57
CA ARG A 117 26.96 -14.48 -10.39
C ARG A 117 28.27 -13.69 -10.30
N GLY A 118 28.75 -13.53 -9.07
CA GLY A 118 30.14 -13.31 -8.68
C GLY A 118 31.00 -12.43 -9.60
N ALA A 119 31.04 -11.12 -9.31
CA ALA A 119 32.29 -10.38 -9.51
C ALA A 119 33.29 -10.88 -8.46
N GLY A 120 33.92 -12.02 -8.75
CA GLY A 120 35.04 -12.52 -8.00
C GLY A 120 36.10 -11.43 -7.89
N ARG A 121 36.58 -11.22 -6.67
CA ARG A 121 37.85 -10.56 -6.36
C ARG A 121 38.97 -11.22 -7.18
N GLY A 122 39.23 -10.71 -8.39
CA GLY A 122 40.45 -10.97 -9.15
C GLY A 122 41.57 -10.10 -8.59
N GLY A 123 42.30 -10.64 -7.60
CA GLY A 123 43.47 -10.00 -7.04
C GLY A 123 44.59 -9.84 -8.07
N ARG A 124 45.10 -8.60 -8.17
CA ARG A 124 46.52 -8.23 -8.11
C ARG A 124 47.53 -9.26 -8.70
N GLY A 125 48.07 -8.98 -9.88
CA GLY A 125 49.30 -9.62 -10.34
C GLY A 125 49.76 -9.17 -11.73
N GLY A 126 50.95 -8.54 -11.81
CA GLY A 126 51.77 -8.58 -13.03
C GLY A 126 52.10 -7.25 -13.71
N ARG A 127 53.26 -6.69 -13.36
CA ARG A 127 53.99 -5.67 -14.13
C ARG A 127 54.38 -6.22 -15.52
N GLY A 128 54.23 -5.42 -16.57
CA GLY A 128 54.81 -5.69 -17.88
C GLY A 128 55.06 -4.40 -18.67
N ARG A 129 56.29 -3.91 -18.62
CA ARG A 129 56.82 -2.83 -19.47
C ARG A 129 56.82 -3.29 -20.93
N GLY A 130 56.46 -2.39 -21.85
CA GLY A 130 56.69 -2.57 -23.29
C GLY A 130 56.60 -1.24 -24.04
N ARG A 131 57.76 -0.68 -24.41
CA ARG A 131 57.98 0.49 -25.27
C ARG A 131 58.03 0.02 -26.75
N GLY A 132 57.58 0.87 -27.67
CA GLY A 132 57.87 0.85 -29.13
C GLY A 132 56.75 1.58 -29.88
N ALA A 133 56.92 2.79 -30.45
CA ALA A 133 57.56 3.10 -31.74
C ALA A 133 57.10 2.11 -32.83
N PHE A 134 56.36 2.51 -33.88
CA PHE A 134 56.45 3.69 -34.74
C PHE A 134 55.09 4.34 -35.02
#